data_AF-I0YI00-F1
#
_entry.id   AF-I0YI00-F1
#
_cell.length_a   1.000
_cell.length_b   1.000
_cell.length_c   1.000
_cell.angle_alpha   90.00
_cell.angle_beta   90.00
_cell.angle_gamma   90.00
#
_symmetry.space_group_name_H-M   'P 1'
#
loop_
_entity.id
_entity.type
_entity.pdbx_description
1 polymer ?
#
loop_
_entity_poly.entity_id
_entity_poly.type
_entity_poly.pdbx_seq_one_letter_code
_entity_poly.pdbx_strand_id
1 'polypeptide(L)'
;METHLTFDNRGKQLGILVKERLTTDQNLQLKVVGVLNTVNGGLEYCAKLRKFFGVPKPRARVANTLPKDYFLNLKRKGQVGLGVTYLSGTDDILTGVVAQKQFFFGQTLNPFSLKVKAQADYNTQTQQVDGVGRVQLSKTVYNFTDMQDLRLVLGCKAHIDQKGKITPTPYGRLQENNWSLFFNFQGYWGVRYDL
;
A
#
# COMPACT_ATOMS: atom_id res chain seq x y z
N MET A 1 8.32 -15.03 3.31
CA MET A 1 6.87 -15.24 3.12
C MET A 1 6.15 -14.57 4.29
N GLU A 2 5.07 -13.83 4.04
CA GLU A 2 4.23 -13.24 5.10
C GLU A 2 2.88 -13.96 5.09
N THR A 3 2.44 -14.42 6.26
CA THR A 3 1.15 -15.11 6.42
C THR A 3 0.33 -14.34 7.45
N HIS A 4 -0.96 -14.19 7.19
CA HIS A 4 -1.85 -13.47 8.07
C HIS A 4 -3.20 -14.14 8.18
N LEU A 5 -3.79 -14.08 9.36
CA LEU A 5 -5.20 -14.37 9.59
C LEU A 5 -5.99 -13.07 9.42
N THR A 6 -7.08 -13.11 8.66
CA THR A 6 -7.91 -11.94 8.36
C THR A 6 -9.36 -12.19 8.71
N PHE A 7 -10.03 -11.17 9.25
CA PHE A 7 -11.46 -11.15 9.48
C PHE A 7 -12.00 -9.75 9.15
N ASP A 8 -13.17 -9.67 8.53
CA ASP A 8 -13.82 -8.38 8.25
C ASP A 8 -15.32 -8.41 8.51
N ASN A 9 -15.89 -7.23 8.71
CA ASN A 9 -17.27 -7.07 9.15
C ASN A 9 -18.32 -7.31 8.06
N ARG A 10 -17.92 -7.30 6.78
CA ARG A 10 -18.83 -7.53 5.65
C ARG A 10 -18.90 -9.00 5.30
N GLY A 11 -17.74 -9.63 5.12
CA GLY A 11 -17.64 -11.07 4.86
C GLY A 11 -18.01 -11.90 6.08
N LYS A 12 -17.74 -11.40 7.29
CA LYS A 12 -17.89 -12.12 8.58
C LYS A 12 -17.26 -13.53 8.53
N GLN A 13 -16.20 -13.66 7.76
CA GLN A 13 -15.51 -14.92 7.51
C GLN A 13 -14.03 -14.75 7.81
N LEU A 14 -13.44 -15.83 8.30
CA LEU A 14 -12.01 -15.91 8.54
C LEU A 14 -11.32 -16.30 7.23
N GLY A 15 -10.17 -15.69 6.98
CA GLY A 15 -9.35 -15.95 5.81
C GLY A 15 -7.89 -16.06 6.18
N ILE A 16 -7.14 -16.84 5.39
CA ILE A 16 -5.69 -16.91 5.48
C ILE A 16 -5.14 -16.15 4.29
N LEU A 17 -4.53 -15.00 4.55
CA LEU A 17 -3.85 -14.20 3.54
C LEU A 17 -2.37 -14.56 3.51
N VAL A 18 -1.91 -15.04 2.37
CA VAL A 18 -0.51 -15.30 2.10
C VAL A 18 0.01 -14.23 1.17
N LYS A 19 1.16 -13.65 1.50
CA LYS A 19 1.84 -12.67 0.67
C LYS A 19 3.31 -13.01 0.55
N GLU A 20 3.75 -13.16 -0.68
CA GLU A 20 5.16 -13.34 -1.01
C GLU A 20 5.63 -12.24 -1.95
N ARG A 21 6.86 -11.81 -1.74
CA ARG A 21 7.51 -10.81 -2.58
C ARG A 21 8.96 -11.25 -2.79
N LEU A 22 9.28 -11.53 -4.04
CA LEU A 22 10.62 -11.78 -4.51
C LEU A 22 11.10 -10.55 -5.28
N THR A 23 12.32 -10.10 -5.03
CA THR A 23 12.92 -8.97 -5.74
C THR A 23 14.33 -9.35 -6.16
N THR A 24 14.61 -9.24 -7.45
CA THR A 24 15.94 -9.48 -8.03
C THR A 24 16.78 -8.22 -7.96
N ASP A 25 18.11 -8.36 -8.04
CA ASP A 25 19.08 -7.25 -8.04
C ASP A 25 18.80 -6.20 -9.11
N GLN A 26 18.21 -6.61 -10.23
CA GLN A 26 17.81 -5.71 -11.30
C GLN A 26 16.50 -4.95 -11.03
N ASN A 27 16.01 -4.89 -9.78
CA ASN A 27 14.73 -4.27 -9.41
C ASN A 27 13.51 -4.87 -10.14
N LEU A 28 13.57 -6.15 -10.51
CA LEU A 28 12.41 -6.91 -10.94
C LEU A 28 11.72 -7.47 -9.70
N GLN A 29 10.42 -7.23 -9.57
CA GLN A 29 9.64 -7.67 -8.41
C GLN A 29 8.51 -8.57 -8.86
N LEU A 30 8.52 -9.80 -8.35
CA LEU A 30 7.36 -10.69 -8.35
C LEU A 30 6.69 -10.58 -6.98
N LYS A 31 5.39 -10.27 -6.97
CA LYS A 31 4.58 -10.25 -5.76
C LYS A 31 3.35 -11.11 -5.97
N VAL A 32 3.19 -12.13 -5.15
CA VAL A 32 2.01 -13.00 -5.12
C VAL A 32 1.25 -12.71 -3.83
N VAL A 33 -0.06 -12.55 -3.93
CA VAL A 33 -0.97 -12.43 -2.78
C VAL A 33 -2.11 -13.40 -2.99
N GLY A 34 -2.31 -14.33 -2.05
CA GLY A 34 -3.44 -15.23 -2.03
C GLY A 34 -4.29 -15.01 -0.79
N VAL A 35 -5.59 -15.25 -0.88
CA VAL A 35 -6.53 -15.31 0.23
C VAL A 35 -7.27 -16.63 0.13
N LEU A 36 -7.07 -17.49 1.11
CA LEU A 36 -7.84 -18.72 1.29
C LEU A 36 -8.99 -18.44 2.25
N ASN A 37 -10.21 -18.65 1.78
CA ASN A 37 -11.41 -18.58 2.60
C ASN A 37 -11.55 -19.88 3.40
N THR A 38 -11.60 -19.77 4.73
CA THR A 38 -11.61 -20.97 5.59
C THR A 38 -12.97 -21.64 5.71
N VAL A 39 -14.04 -21.02 5.18
CA VAL A 39 -15.41 -21.56 5.24
C VAL A 39 -15.72 -22.39 4.01
N ASN A 40 -15.41 -21.88 2.81
CA ASN A 40 -15.73 -22.57 1.55
C ASN A 40 -14.51 -23.16 0.84
N GLY A 41 -13.29 -22.96 1.36
CA GLY A 41 -12.04 -23.42 0.74
C GLY A 41 -11.65 -22.68 -0.54
N GLY A 42 -12.37 -21.62 -0.90
CA GLY A 42 -12.10 -20.82 -2.09
C GLY A 42 -10.75 -20.09 -1.97
N LEU A 43 -9.94 -20.20 -3.01
CA LEU A 43 -8.65 -19.53 -3.10
C LEU A 43 -8.71 -18.44 -4.18
N GLU A 44 -8.53 -17.20 -3.77
CA GLU A 44 -8.33 -16.09 -4.70
C GLU A 44 -6.89 -15.63 -4.62
N TYR A 45 -6.22 -15.47 -5.76
CA TYR A 45 -4.86 -14.94 -5.78
C TYR A 45 -4.64 -13.90 -6.86
N CYS A 46 -3.62 -13.08 -6.61
CA CYS A 46 -3.16 -12.03 -7.49
C CYS A 46 -1.64 -12.08 -7.58
N ALA A 47 -1.13 -12.27 -8.79
CA ALA A 47 0.29 -12.24 -9.09
C ALA A 47 0.65 -10.94 -9.81
N LYS A 48 1.72 -10.27 -9.40
CA LYS A 48 2.19 -9.01 -9.96
C LYS A 48 3.66 -9.12 -10.30
N LEU A 49 4.01 -8.99 -11.57
CA LEU A 49 5.39 -8.92 -12.03
C LEU A 49 5.67 -7.49 -12.51
N ARG A 50 6.59 -6.78 -11.85
CA ARG A 50 6.90 -5.37 -12.19
C ARG A 50 8.39 -5.11 -12.18
N LYS A 51 8.88 -4.42 -13.21
CA LYS A 51 10.22 -3.85 -13.26
C LYS A 51 10.17 -2.42 -12.72
N PHE A 52 10.95 -2.13 -11.68
CA PHE A 52 11.04 -0.79 -11.09
C PHE A 52 12.30 -0.04 -11.53
N PHE A 53 12.14 1.25 -11.75
CA PHE A 53 13.17 2.22 -12.09
C PHE A 53 13.21 3.30 -11.01
N GLY A 54 14.41 3.63 -10.54
CA GLY A 54 14.60 4.71 -9.56
C GLY A 54 14.39 6.06 -10.23
N VAL A 55 13.64 6.95 -9.57
CA VAL A 55 13.47 8.33 -10.03
C VAL A 55 14.57 9.20 -9.41
N PRO A 56 15.35 9.94 -10.22
CA PRO A 56 16.40 10.82 -9.70
C PRO A 56 15.84 11.91 -8.78
N LYS A 57 16.68 12.42 -7.88
CA LYS A 57 16.28 13.43 -6.90
C LYS A 57 15.84 14.72 -7.61
N PRO A 58 14.66 15.28 -7.31
CA PRO A 58 14.44 16.69 -7.60
C PRO A 58 15.40 17.50 -6.73
N ARG A 59 16.13 18.45 -7.33
CA ARG A 59 16.95 19.44 -6.60
C ARG A 59 16.00 20.44 -5.95
N ALA A 60 15.43 20.10 -4.80
CA ALA A 60 14.69 21.04 -3.99
C ALA A 60 15.65 21.72 -3.01
N ARG A 61 15.88 23.03 -3.17
CA ARG A 61 16.43 23.87 -2.09
C ARG A 61 15.32 24.05 -1.06
N VAL A 62 15.46 23.42 0.10
CA VAL A 62 14.60 23.75 1.25
C VAL A 62 15.12 25.08 1.80
N ALA A 63 14.25 26.09 1.85
CA ALA A 63 14.58 27.39 2.45
C ALA A 63 14.97 27.20 3.92
N ASN A 64 15.96 27.96 4.39
CA ASN A 64 16.58 27.88 5.72
C ASN A 64 15.64 28.27 6.90
N THR A 65 14.33 28.13 6.75
CA THR A 65 13.32 28.64 7.69
C THR A 65 12.79 27.60 8.68
N LEU A 66 13.27 26.36 8.64
CA LEU A 66 12.86 25.30 9.58
C LEU A 66 13.79 25.29 10.82
N PRO A 67 13.24 25.13 12.04
CA PRO A 67 14.04 24.96 13.25
C PRO A 67 14.99 23.74 13.13
N LYS A 68 16.16 23.80 13.78
CA LYS A 68 17.25 22.79 13.67
C LYS A 68 16.81 21.33 13.92
N ASP A 69 15.72 21.11 14.65
CA ASP A 69 15.20 19.78 15.00
C ASP A 69 14.19 19.21 13.99
N TYR A 70 13.78 20.02 13.01
CA TYR A 70 12.88 19.63 11.94
C TYR A 70 13.66 19.44 10.64
N PHE A 71 13.55 18.26 10.07
CA PHE A 71 14.19 17.95 8.79
C PHE A 71 13.13 17.44 7.80
N LEU A 72 13.24 17.87 6.55
CA LEU A 72 12.51 17.27 5.43
C LEU A 72 13.50 16.36 4.69
N ASN A 73 13.58 15.09 5.06
CA ASN A 73 14.39 14.15 4.29
C ASN A 73 13.55 13.61 3.12
N LEU A 74 13.81 14.12 1.93
CA LEU A 74 13.42 13.43 0.70
C LEU A 74 14.30 12.16 0.56
N LYS A 75 13.95 11.09 1.28
CA LYS A 75 14.60 9.80 1.09
C LYS A 75 14.39 9.31 -0.35
N ARG A 76 15.38 8.55 -0.84
CA ARG A 76 15.60 8.03 -2.21
C ARG A 76 14.47 7.17 -2.83
N LYS A 77 13.27 7.10 -2.26
CA LYS A 77 12.26 6.08 -2.63
C LYS A 77 11.23 6.60 -3.63
N GLY A 78 11.68 7.37 -4.62
CA GLY A 78 10.91 7.63 -5.84
C GLY A 78 11.13 6.47 -6.80
N GLN A 79 10.09 5.77 -7.20
CA GLN A 79 10.18 4.66 -8.14
C GLN A 79 9.01 4.68 -9.12
N VAL A 80 9.29 4.36 -10.37
CA VAL A 80 8.29 4.06 -11.39
C VAL A 80 8.43 2.59 -11.75
N GLY A 81 7.32 1.86 -11.77
CA GLY A 81 7.27 0.46 -12.11
C GLY A 81 6.38 0.22 -13.32
N LEU A 82 6.80 -0.68 -14.19
CA LEU A 82 6.03 -1.17 -15.32
C LEU A 82 5.85 -2.68 -15.17
N GLY A 83 4.69 -3.20 -15.51
CA GLY A 83 4.53 -4.64 -15.62
C GLY A 83 3.10 -5.12 -15.63
N VAL A 84 2.94 -6.39 -15.28
CA VAL A 84 1.72 -7.16 -15.50
C VAL A 84 1.16 -7.66 -14.17
N THR A 85 -0.15 -7.75 -14.07
CA THR A 85 -0.90 -8.26 -12.93
C THR A 85 -1.89 -9.30 -13.43
N TYR A 86 -1.84 -10.49 -12.87
CA TYR A 86 -2.85 -11.53 -13.07
C TYR A 86 -3.80 -11.58 -11.87
N LEU A 87 -5.10 -11.68 -12.14
CA LEU A 87 -6.15 -11.80 -11.14
C LEU A 87 -6.90 -13.12 -11.34
N SER A 88 -6.73 -14.07 -10.41
CA SER A 88 -7.36 -15.38 -10.52
C SER A 88 -8.88 -15.34 -10.43
N GLY A 89 -9.46 -14.37 -9.73
CA GLY A 89 -10.92 -14.30 -9.53
C GLY A 89 -11.70 -13.92 -10.78
N THR A 90 -11.13 -13.10 -11.66
CA THR A 90 -11.75 -12.67 -12.91
C THR A 90 -11.04 -13.21 -14.15
N ASP A 91 -9.96 -13.97 -13.96
CA ASP A 91 -9.03 -14.43 -15.00
C ASP A 91 -8.46 -13.28 -15.87
N ASP A 92 -8.34 -12.09 -15.29
CA ASP A 92 -7.90 -10.89 -15.99
C ASP A 92 -6.39 -10.72 -15.95
N ILE A 93 -5.85 -10.22 -17.07
CA ILE A 93 -4.48 -9.74 -17.19
C ILE A 93 -4.52 -8.21 -17.32
N LEU A 94 -3.93 -7.54 -16.34
CA LEU A 94 -3.79 -6.09 -16.31
C LEU A 94 -2.33 -5.69 -16.57
N THR A 95 -2.11 -4.85 -17.57
CA THR A 95 -0.80 -4.24 -17.82
C THR A 95 -0.82 -2.81 -17.31
N GLY A 96 0.17 -2.41 -16.51
CA GLY A 96 0.07 -1.12 -15.85
C GLY A 96 1.38 -0.48 -15.45
N VAL A 97 1.26 0.80 -15.16
CA VAL A 97 2.32 1.66 -14.67
C VAL A 97 2.02 2.04 -13.23
N VAL A 98 3.04 2.07 -12.38
CA VAL A 98 2.93 2.50 -11.00
C VAL A 98 4.02 3.51 -10.66
N ALA A 99 3.65 4.67 -10.15
CA ALA A 99 4.60 5.63 -9.59
C ALA A 99 4.42 5.67 -8.08
N GLN A 100 5.50 5.65 -7.31
CA GLN A 100 5.44 5.84 -5.87
C GLN A 100 6.58 6.73 -5.38
N LYS A 101 6.28 7.56 -4.39
CA LYS A 101 7.25 8.40 -3.71
C LYS A 101 6.90 8.50 -2.23
N GLN A 102 7.92 8.45 -1.39
CA GLN A 102 7.78 8.56 0.06
C GLN A 102 8.66 9.68 0.59
N PHE A 103 8.07 10.51 1.43
CA PHE A 103 8.67 11.66 2.08
C PHE A 103 8.67 11.43 3.59
N PHE A 104 9.71 11.89 4.27
CA PHE A 104 9.80 11.85 5.73
C PHE A 104 9.99 13.27 6.26
N PHE A 105 9.23 13.64 7.29
CA PHE A 105 9.31 14.95 7.92
C PHE A 105 8.97 14.89 9.41
N GLY A 106 9.42 15.88 10.17
CA GLY A 106 9.20 15.97 11.62
C GLY A 106 10.49 15.83 12.41
N GLN A 107 10.37 15.39 13.66
CA GLN A 107 11.50 15.23 14.58
C GLN A 107 12.35 14.01 14.24
N THR A 108 13.67 14.10 14.49
CA THR A 108 14.68 13.07 14.15
C THR A 108 14.36 11.68 14.69
N LEU A 109 13.77 11.62 15.89
CA LEU A 109 13.47 10.38 16.60
C LEU A 109 12.10 9.77 16.24
N ASN A 110 11.14 10.58 15.77
CA ASN A 110 9.81 10.11 15.42
C ASN A 110 9.24 10.85 14.19
N PRO A 111 9.73 10.54 12.98
CA PRO A 111 9.31 11.21 11.78
C PRO A 111 7.94 10.71 11.30
N PHE A 112 7.14 11.65 10.81
CA PHE A 112 6.01 11.35 9.95
C PHE A 112 6.49 10.87 8.59
N SER A 113 5.71 10.00 7.97
CA SER A 113 5.95 9.50 6.62
C SER A 113 4.74 9.76 5.74
N LEU A 114 4.94 10.48 4.65
CA LEU A 114 3.95 10.67 3.59
C LEU A 114 4.31 9.85 2.37
N LYS A 115 3.47 8.90 2.01
CA LYS A 115 3.61 8.07 0.82
C LYS A 115 2.53 8.42 -0.19
N VAL A 116 2.96 8.79 -1.39
CA VAL A 116 2.10 9.02 -2.54
C VAL A 116 2.34 7.89 -3.53
N LYS A 117 1.26 7.31 -4.05
CA LYS A 117 1.29 6.25 -5.05
C LYS A 117 0.21 6.52 -6.10
N ALA A 118 0.58 6.50 -7.36
CA ALA A 118 -0.34 6.50 -8.49
C ALA A 118 -0.16 5.20 -9.27
N GLN A 119 -1.25 4.67 -9.80
CA GLN A 119 -1.26 3.46 -10.61
C GLN A 119 -2.27 3.63 -11.73
N ALA A 120 -1.92 3.21 -12.94
CA ALA A 120 -2.82 3.11 -14.08
C ALA A 120 -2.67 1.71 -14.65
N ASP A 121 -3.75 0.94 -14.63
CA ASP A 121 -3.79 -0.43 -15.13
C ASP A 121 -4.74 -0.48 -16.33
N TYR A 122 -4.28 -1.07 -17.43
CA TYR A 122 -5.07 -1.38 -18.62
C TYR A 122 -5.45 -2.85 -18.59
N ASN A 123 -6.76 -3.13 -18.60
CA ASN A 123 -7.27 -4.48 -18.74
C ASN A 123 -7.31 -4.86 -20.23
N THR A 124 -6.59 -5.93 -20.58
CA THR A 124 -6.50 -6.40 -21.98
C THR A 124 -7.82 -7.00 -22.49
N GLN A 125 -8.63 -7.58 -21.62
CA GLN A 125 -9.90 -8.22 -22.00
C GLN A 125 -11.02 -7.19 -22.18
N THR A 126 -11.20 -6.31 -21.21
CA THR A 126 -12.27 -5.29 -21.26
C THR A 126 -11.88 -4.06 -22.07
N GLN A 127 -10.61 -3.91 -22.43
CA GLN A 127 -10.03 -2.73 -23.08
C GLN A 127 -10.20 -1.42 -22.28
N GLN A 128 -10.31 -1.54 -20.96
CA GLN A 128 -10.55 -0.40 -20.06
C GLN A 128 -9.30 -0.01 -19.28
N VAL A 129 -9.14 1.29 -19.03
CA VAL A 129 -8.08 1.84 -18.18
C VAL A 129 -8.68 2.23 -16.83
N ASP A 130 -8.10 1.72 -15.75
CA ASP A 130 -8.42 2.10 -14.39
C ASP A 130 -7.27 2.86 -13.74
N GLY A 131 -7.56 4.07 -13.26
CA GLY A 131 -6.63 4.89 -12.52
C GLY A 131 -6.85 4.79 -11.02
N VAL A 132 -5.78 4.64 -10.24
CA VAL A 132 -5.84 4.64 -8.77
C VAL A 132 -4.74 5.53 -8.19
N GLY A 133 -5.17 6.61 -7.54
CA GLY A 133 -4.34 7.44 -6.67
C GLY A 133 -4.43 6.98 -5.22
N ARG A 134 -3.33 7.08 -4.49
CA ARG A 134 -3.29 6.81 -3.05
C ARG A 134 -2.31 7.74 -2.36
N VAL A 135 -2.79 8.40 -1.31
CA VAL A 135 -1.97 9.18 -0.38
C VAL A 135 -2.09 8.55 1.00
N GLN A 136 -0.96 8.39 1.69
CA GLN A 136 -0.87 7.78 3.01
C GLN A 136 0.03 8.64 3.91
N LEU A 137 -0.49 9.10 5.02
CA LEU A 137 0.26 9.65 6.13
C LEU A 137 0.39 8.58 7.21
N SER A 138 1.60 8.32 7.68
CA SER A 138 1.84 7.35 8.75
C SER A 138 2.75 7.92 9.84
N LYS A 139 2.44 7.60 11.09
CA LYS A 139 3.27 7.90 12.26
C LYS A 139 3.45 6.63 13.09
N THR A 140 4.66 6.39 13.57
CA THR A 140 4.97 5.27 14.46
C THR A 140 5.30 5.86 15.83
N VAL A 141 4.50 5.55 16.84
CA VAL A 141 4.77 5.89 18.23
C VAL A 141 5.53 4.70 18.80
N TYR A 142 6.82 4.91 19.05
CA TYR A 142 7.69 3.89 19.64
C TYR A 142 7.42 3.77 21.14
N ASN A 143 7.52 2.56 21.68
CA ASN A 143 7.31 2.27 23.11
C ASN A 143 6.01 2.88 23.66
N PHE A 144 4.89 2.70 22.94
CA PHE A 144 3.58 3.11 23.45
C PHE A 144 3.24 2.34 24.75
N THR A 145 3.68 1.09 24.82
CA THR A 145 3.76 0.25 26.02
C THR A 145 5.10 -0.48 25.96
N ASP A 146 5.60 -1.03 27.07
CA ASP A 146 6.92 -1.68 27.11
C ASP A 146 7.06 -2.73 25.99
N MET A 147 8.04 -2.50 25.09
CA MET A 147 8.30 -3.33 23.90
C MET A 147 7.16 -3.37 22.86
N GLN A 148 6.26 -2.39 22.86
CA GLN A 148 5.16 -2.29 21.89
C GLN A 148 5.20 -0.98 21.10
N ASP A 149 5.23 -1.13 19.78
CA ASP A 149 5.18 0.00 18.85
C ASP A 149 3.78 0.15 18.26
N LEU A 150 3.24 1.37 18.32
CA LEU A 150 1.95 1.69 17.72
C LEU A 150 2.17 2.44 16.40
N ARG A 151 1.66 1.89 15.31
CA ARG A 151 1.66 2.56 14.00
C ARG A 151 0.26 3.00 13.61
N LEU A 152 0.12 4.30 13.41
CA LEU A 152 -1.09 4.94 12.90
C LEU A 152 -0.88 5.31 11.44
N VAL A 153 -1.83 4.92 10.59
CA VAL A 153 -1.85 5.27 9.16
C VAL A 153 -3.20 5.85 8.80
N LEU A 154 -3.21 7.03 8.21
CA LEU A 154 -4.39 7.64 7.60
C LEU A 154 -4.11 7.81 6.11
N GLY A 155 -5.10 7.52 5.27
CA GLY A 155 -4.92 7.66 3.84
C GLY A 155 -6.21 7.88 3.09
N CYS A 156 -6.06 8.30 1.84
CA CYS A 156 -7.15 8.41 0.89
C CYS A 156 -6.78 7.63 -0.37
N LYS A 157 -7.70 6.82 -0.86
CA LYS A 157 -7.61 6.12 -2.15
C LYS A 157 -8.60 6.77 -3.10
N ALA A 158 -8.12 7.32 -4.20
CA ALA A 158 -8.95 7.91 -5.24
C ALA A 158 -9.01 6.96 -6.43
N HIS A 159 -10.19 6.48 -6.77
CA HIS A 159 -10.44 5.75 -8.01
C HIS A 159 -10.79 6.74 -9.11
N ILE A 160 -10.19 6.58 -10.29
CA ILE A 160 -10.43 7.37 -11.48
C ILE A 160 -11.08 6.43 -12.50
N ASP A 161 -12.37 6.63 -12.71
CA ASP A 161 -13.13 5.85 -13.69
C ASP A 161 -12.83 6.34 -15.12
N GLN A 162 -13.24 5.57 -16.13
CA GLN A 162 -13.06 5.91 -17.56
C GLN A 162 -13.61 7.28 -17.96
N LYS A 163 -14.65 7.76 -17.26
CA LYS A 163 -15.26 9.09 -17.49
C LYS A 163 -14.51 10.23 -16.78
N GLY A 164 -13.35 9.95 -16.18
CA GLY A 164 -12.56 10.90 -15.39
C GLY A 164 -13.16 11.21 -14.02
N LYS A 165 -14.22 10.52 -13.60
CA LYS A 165 -14.83 10.71 -12.29
C LYS A 165 -13.88 10.21 -11.20
N ILE A 166 -13.59 11.07 -10.23
CA ILE A 166 -12.71 10.76 -9.10
C ILE A 166 -13.56 10.42 -7.88
N THR A 167 -13.44 9.19 -7.39
CA THR A 167 -14.15 8.73 -6.17
C THR A 167 -13.14 8.54 -5.02
N PRO A 168 -13.00 9.52 -4.11
CA PRO A 168 -12.11 9.41 -2.96
C PRO A 168 -12.72 8.53 -1.87
N THR A 169 -11.93 7.60 -1.36
CA THR A 169 -12.28 6.70 -0.26
C THR A 169 -11.25 6.85 0.86
N PRO A 170 -11.56 7.58 1.94
CA PRO A 170 -10.67 7.70 3.08
C PRO A 170 -10.64 6.40 3.89
N TYR A 171 -9.47 6.07 4.44
CA TYR A 171 -9.29 4.89 5.27
C TYR A 171 -8.23 5.13 6.35
N GLY A 172 -8.31 4.34 7.41
CA GLY A 172 -7.36 4.31 8.49
C GLY A 172 -6.82 2.90 8.73
N ARG A 173 -5.66 2.85 9.37
CA ARG A 173 -5.11 1.63 9.94
C ARG A 173 -4.45 1.95 11.27
N LEU A 174 -4.74 1.13 12.25
CA LEU A 174 -4.03 1.05 13.51
C LEU A 174 -3.32 -0.31 13.53
N GLN A 175 -2.03 -0.30 13.80
CA GLN A 175 -1.20 -1.51 13.82
C GLN A 175 -0.36 -1.51 15.09
N GLU A 176 -0.32 -2.65 15.75
CA GLU A 176 0.51 -2.90 16.91
C GLU A 176 1.11 -4.29 16.77
N ASN A 177 2.44 -4.41 16.93
CA ASN A 177 3.20 -5.66 16.82
C ASN A 177 2.65 -6.63 15.74
N ASN A 178 1.82 -7.60 16.17
CA ASN A 178 1.33 -8.69 15.34
C ASN A 178 -0.13 -8.53 14.87
N TRP A 179 -0.79 -7.39 15.13
CA TRP A 179 -2.15 -7.17 14.64
C TRP A 179 -2.33 -5.81 13.98
N SER A 180 -3.33 -5.72 13.12
CA SER A 180 -3.70 -4.49 12.43
C SER A 180 -5.20 -4.40 12.28
N LEU A 181 -5.80 -3.31 12.75
CA LEU A 181 -7.17 -2.93 12.47
C LEU A 181 -7.19 -1.96 11.28
N PHE A 182 -7.96 -2.30 10.26
CA PHE A 182 -8.20 -1.49 9.06
C PHE A 182 -9.63 -1.04 9.09
N PHE A 183 -9.88 0.21 8.68
CA PHE A 183 -11.24 0.72 8.58
C PHE A 183 -11.35 1.73 7.45
N ASN A 184 -12.55 1.85 6.88
CA ASN A 184 -12.92 3.00 6.09
C ASN A 184 -13.98 3.81 6.86
N PHE A 185 -14.10 5.09 6.53
CA PHE A 185 -15.10 5.97 7.17
C PHE A 185 -16.52 5.76 6.59
N GLN A 186 -16.76 4.61 5.94
CA GLN A 186 -18.01 4.19 5.31
C GLN A 186 -18.52 2.86 5.91
N GLY A 187 -18.12 2.56 7.16
CA GLY A 187 -18.62 1.41 7.92
C GLY A 187 -17.95 0.07 7.62
N TYR A 188 -16.88 0.00 6.81
CA TYR A 188 -16.06 -1.20 6.70
C TYR A 188 -14.97 -1.20 7.77
N TRP A 189 -14.77 -2.34 8.42
CA TRP A 189 -13.59 -2.60 9.23
C TRP A 189 -13.18 -4.07 9.13
N GLY A 190 -11.89 -4.32 9.36
CA GLY A 190 -11.34 -5.66 9.41
C GLY A 190 -10.07 -5.72 10.23
N VAL A 191 -9.80 -6.88 10.78
CA VAL A 191 -8.62 -7.18 11.59
C VAL A 191 -7.73 -8.13 10.81
N ARG A 192 -6.42 -7.93 10.95
CA ARG A 192 -5.39 -8.84 10.49
C ARG A 192 -4.51 -9.20 11.66
N TYR A 193 -4.16 -10.47 11.76
CA TYR A 193 -3.17 -10.98 12.69
C TYR A 193 -2.02 -11.61 11.90
N ASP A 194 -0.79 -11.26 12.21
CA ASP A 194 0.42 -11.75 11.58
C ASP A 194 0.79 -13.10 12.23
N LEU A 195 0.94 -14.15 11.42
CA LEU A 195 1.23 -15.52 11.83
C LEU A 195 2.71 -15.87 11.70
#